data_AF-A0A6N6WIL6-F1
#
_entry.id   AF-A0A6N6WIL6-F1
#
_cell.length_a   1.000
_cell.length_b   1.000
_cell.length_c   1.000
_cell.angle_alpha   90.00
_cell.angle_beta   90.00
_cell.angle_gamma   90.00
#
_symmetry.space_group_name_H-M   'P 1'
#
loop_
_entity.id
_entity.type
_entity.pdbx_description
1 polymer ?
#
loop_
_entity_poly.entity_id
_entity_poly.type
_entity_poly.pdbx_seq_one_letter_code
_entity_poly.pdbx_strand_id
1 'polypeptide(L)'
;MKYLPLIALTVAISASAAQPPVGVQSVGQSQQPPKAVATCIAHKWADSSQQQVVSQDIMANDQAMDVYMPGQQPPNGAAAVVRPSYTGPGSWVGFRANGAAGSDATSSISACL
;
A
#
# COMPACT_ATOMS: atom_id res chain seq x y z
N MET A 1 -8.82 -48.30 26.49
CA MET A 1 -7.96 -47.21 27.00
C MET A 1 -6.78 -46.99 26.05
N LYS A 2 -6.86 -45.99 25.16
CA LYS A 2 -5.67 -45.27 24.65
C LYS A 2 -6.17 -44.00 23.94
N TYR A 3 -5.96 -42.86 24.58
CA TYR A 3 -6.32 -41.54 24.08
C TYR A 3 -5.28 -41.11 23.03
N LEU A 4 -5.74 -40.71 21.85
CA LEU A 4 -4.91 -39.99 20.88
C LEU A 4 -4.69 -38.56 21.41
N PRO A 5 -3.44 -38.08 21.53
CA PRO A 5 -3.19 -36.69 21.84
C PRO A 5 -3.41 -35.88 20.56
N LEU A 6 -4.55 -35.19 20.48
CA LEU A 6 -4.73 -34.07 19.56
C LEU A 6 -3.82 -32.94 20.05
N ILE A 7 -2.60 -32.88 19.49
CA ILE A 7 -1.73 -31.73 19.63
C ILE A 7 -2.37 -30.59 18.83
N ALA A 8 -3.17 -29.77 19.51
CA ALA A 8 -3.66 -28.51 19.00
C ALA A 8 -2.48 -27.54 18.93
N LEU A 9 -1.85 -27.42 17.77
CA LEU A 9 -0.92 -26.34 17.45
C LEU A 9 -1.72 -25.02 17.42
N THR A 10 -1.86 -24.38 18.56
CA THR A 10 -2.32 -23.00 18.64
C THR A 10 -1.17 -22.11 18.19
N VAL A 11 -1.11 -21.82 16.88
CA VAL A 11 -0.26 -20.76 16.36
C VAL A 11 -0.87 -19.45 16.83
N ALA A 12 -0.45 -18.98 18.01
CA ALA A 12 -0.72 -17.63 18.45
C ALA A 12 0.09 -16.68 17.56
N ILE A 13 -0.51 -16.22 16.47
CA ILE A 13 0.03 -15.14 15.66
C ILE A 13 -0.17 -13.85 16.48
N SER A 14 0.71 -13.57 17.42
CA SER A 14 0.81 -12.26 18.06
C SER A 14 1.47 -11.29 17.07
N ALA A 15 0.75 -10.98 15.99
CA ALA A 15 1.11 -9.95 15.00
C ALA A 15 0.32 -8.67 15.31
N SER A 16 0.47 -8.15 16.51
CA SER A 16 0.02 -6.81 16.87
C SER A 16 1.20 -5.84 16.78
N ALA A 17 1.65 -5.60 15.55
CA ALA A 17 2.48 -4.45 15.20
C ALA A 17 2.29 -4.17 13.71
N ALA A 18 1.63 -3.05 13.42
CA ALA A 18 1.42 -2.48 12.09
C ALA A 18 0.44 -3.23 11.17
N GLN A 19 -0.84 -3.12 11.49
CA GLN A 19 -1.91 -3.50 10.57
C GLN A 19 -2.02 -2.46 9.45
N PRO A 20 -2.31 -2.88 8.20
CA PRO A 20 -2.65 -1.97 7.12
C PRO A 20 -3.73 -0.96 7.55
N PRO A 21 -3.65 0.31 7.12
CA PRO A 21 -4.67 1.30 7.45
C PRO A 21 -6.07 0.82 7.02
N VAL A 22 -7.09 1.13 7.83
CA VAL A 22 -8.48 0.75 7.56
C VAL A 22 -8.95 1.34 6.22
N GLY A 23 -9.64 0.55 5.41
CA GLY A 23 -10.12 0.98 4.08
C GLY A 23 -9.04 0.99 3.00
N VAL A 24 -7.85 0.43 3.28
CA VAL A 24 -6.77 0.27 2.31
C VAL A 24 -6.60 -1.21 1.98
N GLN A 25 -6.76 -1.56 0.72
CA GLN A 25 -6.49 -2.91 0.23
C GLN A 25 -4.98 -3.09 0.02
N SER A 26 -4.38 -4.13 0.58
CA SER A 26 -2.98 -4.45 0.33
C SER A 26 -2.78 -4.83 -1.13
N VAL A 27 -1.79 -4.22 -1.81
CA VAL A 27 -1.41 -4.56 -3.18
C VAL A 27 -0.14 -5.41 -3.17
N GLY A 28 0.87 -5.04 -2.38
CA GLY A 28 2.09 -5.83 -2.25
C GLY A 28 3.20 -5.12 -1.49
N GLN A 29 4.42 -5.63 -1.64
CA GLN A 29 5.65 -5.07 -1.07
C GLN A 29 6.70 -4.87 -2.16
N SER A 30 7.55 -3.86 -1.99
CA SER A 30 8.73 -3.59 -2.82
C SER A 30 9.99 -3.61 -1.98
N GLN A 31 11.12 -3.99 -2.58
CA GLN A 31 12.44 -3.84 -1.97
C GLN A 31 12.94 -2.39 -2.05
N GLN A 32 12.28 -1.52 -2.82
CA GLN A 32 12.63 -0.12 -2.97
C GLN A 32 12.11 0.75 -1.81
N PRO A 33 12.78 1.89 -1.52
CA PRO A 33 12.33 2.81 -0.50
C PRO A 33 10.98 3.47 -0.87
N PRO A 34 10.17 3.90 0.11
CA PRO A 34 8.84 4.48 -0.11
C PRO A 34 8.80 5.58 -1.17
N LYS A 35 9.74 6.54 -1.13
CA LYS A 35 9.83 7.64 -2.10
C LYS A 35 9.97 7.16 -3.55
N ALA A 36 10.82 6.16 -3.79
CA ALA A 36 11.06 5.64 -5.14
C ALA A 36 9.78 4.98 -5.69
N VAL A 37 9.11 4.16 -4.88
CA VAL A 37 7.87 3.49 -5.27
C VAL A 37 6.75 4.50 -5.51
N ALA A 38 6.57 5.46 -4.59
CA ALA A 38 5.59 6.54 -4.75
C ALA A 38 5.82 7.36 -6.03
N THR A 39 7.09 7.66 -6.35
CA THR A 39 7.48 8.39 -7.56
C THR A 39 7.14 7.57 -8.81
N CYS A 40 7.47 6.28 -8.83
CA CYS A 40 7.10 5.39 -9.94
C CYS A 40 5.58 5.35 -10.19
N ILE A 41 4.80 5.22 -9.12
CA ILE A 41 3.33 5.19 -9.20
C ILE A 41 2.80 6.51 -9.75
N ALA A 42 3.29 7.64 -9.23
CA ALA A 42 2.89 8.96 -9.67
C ALA A 42 3.18 9.17 -11.17
N HIS A 43 4.36 8.76 -11.64
CA HIS A 43 4.69 8.81 -13.06
C HIS A 43 3.77 7.93 -13.91
N LYS A 44 3.58 6.66 -13.54
CA LYS A 44 2.71 5.76 -14.32
C LYS A 44 1.29 6.27 -14.43
N TRP A 45 0.73 6.81 -13.36
CA TRP A 45 -0.62 7.37 -13.41
C TRP A 45 -0.67 8.68 -14.18
N ALA A 46 0.32 9.57 -14.04
CA ALA A 46 0.39 10.79 -14.84
C ALA A 46 0.50 10.47 -16.33
N ASP A 47 1.38 9.52 -16.70
CA ASP A 47 1.59 9.10 -18.08
C ASP A 47 0.35 8.42 -18.67
N SER A 48 -0.28 7.52 -17.92
CA SER A 48 -1.47 6.78 -18.37
C SER A 48 -2.71 7.67 -18.51
N SER A 49 -2.86 8.67 -17.64
CA SER A 49 -4.04 9.53 -17.63
C SER A 49 -3.87 10.83 -18.39
N GLN A 50 -2.61 11.21 -18.69
CA GLN A 50 -2.26 12.54 -19.19
C GLN A 50 -2.77 13.67 -18.28
N GLN A 51 -2.84 13.41 -16.97
CA GLN A 51 -3.35 14.33 -15.95
C GLN A 51 -2.35 14.46 -14.79
N GLN A 52 -2.43 15.59 -14.09
CA GLN A 52 -1.59 15.80 -12.92
C GLN A 52 -1.98 14.83 -11.79
N VAL A 53 -0.95 14.21 -11.21
CA VAL A 53 -1.04 13.39 -10.01
C VAL A 53 -0.52 14.18 -8.81
N VAL A 54 -1.23 14.10 -7.69
CA VAL A 54 -0.83 14.77 -6.44
C VAL A 54 -0.24 13.73 -5.49
N SER A 55 0.94 14.00 -4.95
CA SER A 55 1.56 13.20 -3.90
C SER A 55 1.61 13.99 -2.61
N GLN A 56 1.34 13.33 -1.49
CA GLN A 56 1.40 13.93 -0.15
C GLN A 56 2.31 13.09 0.75
N ASP A 57 3.26 13.75 1.40
CA ASP A 57 4.03 13.16 2.49
C ASP A 57 3.18 13.00 3.74
N ILE A 58 3.20 11.79 4.29
CA ILE A 58 2.51 11.43 5.53
C ILE A 58 3.50 11.31 6.70
N MET A 59 4.77 11.02 6.41
CA MET A 59 5.86 11.04 7.38
C MET A 59 7.02 11.89 6.87
N ALA A 60 7.79 12.47 7.79
CA ALA A 60 8.99 13.24 7.46
C ALA A 60 10.00 12.38 6.67
N ASN A 61 10.83 13.03 5.85
CA ASN A 61 11.85 12.40 5.02
C ASN A 61 11.31 11.38 4.01
N ASP A 62 10.10 11.60 3.48
CA ASP A 62 9.46 10.75 2.47
C ASP A 62 9.31 9.28 2.90
N GLN A 63 9.26 9.01 4.20
CA GLN A 63 9.16 7.65 4.74
C GLN A 63 7.77 7.04 4.54
N ALA A 64 6.75 7.86 4.32
CA ALA A 64 5.42 7.43 3.93
C ALA A 64 4.78 8.49 3.06
N MET A 65 4.14 8.05 1.98
CA MET A 65 3.53 8.92 1.00
C MET A 65 2.20 8.37 0.54
N ASP A 66 1.24 9.26 0.30
CA ASP A 66 0.00 8.94 -0.39
C ASP A 66 0.04 9.57 -1.78
N VAL A 67 -0.04 8.74 -2.81
CA VAL A 67 -0.13 9.19 -4.21
C VAL A 67 -1.60 9.14 -4.59
N TYR A 68 -2.21 10.27 -4.89
CA TYR A 68 -3.64 10.36 -5.23
C TYR A 68 -3.84 10.10 -6.71
N MET A 69 -4.90 9.37 -7.06
CA MET A 69 -5.25 9.18 -8.46
C MET A 69 -5.49 10.53 -9.17
N PRO A 70 -5.32 10.58 -10.50
CA PRO A 70 -5.65 11.76 -11.27
C PRO A 70 -7.05 12.30 -10.97
N GLY A 71 -7.14 13.62 -10.74
CA GLY A 71 -8.39 14.30 -10.38
C GLY A 71 -8.86 14.09 -8.93
N GLN A 72 -8.17 13.27 -8.13
CA GLN A 72 -8.42 13.16 -6.69
C GLN A 72 -7.56 14.18 -5.92
N GLN A 73 -8.08 14.63 -4.77
CA GLN A 73 -7.39 15.63 -3.95
C GLN A 73 -7.20 15.12 -2.52
N PRO A 74 -6.08 15.43 -1.86
CA PRO A 74 -5.92 15.18 -0.44
C PRO A 74 -6.93 15.97 0.42
N PRO A 75 -7.21 15.54 1.67
CA PRO A 75 -6.73 14.31 2.31
C PRO A 75 -7.62 13.08 2.00
N ASN A 76 -8.75 13.31 1.33
CA ASN A 76 -9.77 12.30 1.08
C ASN A 76 -9.85 12.02 -0.42
N GLY A 77 -9.43 10.84 -0.84
CA GLY A 77 -9.40 10.49 -2.25
C GLY A 77 -8.88 9.08 -2.47
N ALA A 78 -9.11 8.57 -3.69
CA ALA A 78 -8.51 7.32 -4.10
C ALA A 78 -6.99 7.50 -4.24
N ALA A 79 -6.20 6.65 -3.59
CA ALA A 79 -4.76 6.84 -3.50
C ALA A 79 -3.99 5.52 -3.31
N ALA A 80 -2.77 5.46 -3.85
CA ALA A 80 -1.79 4.48 -3.42
C ALA A 80 -1.19 4.95 -2.10
N VAL A 81 -1.22 4.07 -1.11
CA VAL A 81 -0.72 4.29 0.23
C VAL A 81 0.61 3.57 0.33
N VAL A 82 1.71 4.32 0.31
CA VAL A 82 3.07 3.79 0.38
C VAL A 82 3.61 3.99 1.80
N ARG A 83 3.98 2.91 2.46
CA ARG A 83 4.52 2.89 3.82
C ARG A 83 5.82 2.09 3.88
N PRO A 84 6.63 2.23 4.93
CA PRO A 84 7.73 1.29 5.17
C PRO A 84 7.17 -0.13 5.29
N SER A 85 7.92 -1.13 4.83
CA SER A 85 7.50 -2.52 4.98
C SER A 85 7.35 -2.88 6.47
N TYR A 86 6.25 -3.57 6.79
CA TYR A 86 5.97 -4.03 8.16
C TYR A 86 6.80 -5.24 8.58
N THR A 87 7.46 -5.89 7.62
CA THR A 87 8.19 -7.16 7.82
C THR A 87 9.69 -7.04 7.54
N GLY A 88 10.21 -5.85 7.24
CA GLY A 88 11.63 -5.69 6.94
C GLY A 88 11.97 -4.42 6.15
N PRO A 89 13.14 -4.37 5.48
CA PRO A 89 13.50 -3.25 4.62
C PRO A 89 12.58 -3.16 3.40
N GLY A 90 12.48 -1.97 2.82
CA GLY A 90 11.65 -1.69 1.65
C GLY A 90 10.33 -1.03 2.01
N SER A 91 9.32 -1.21 1.17
CA SER A 91 8.04 -0.54 1.30
C SER A 91 6.86 -1.51 1.15
N TRP A 92 5.81 -1.24 1.90
CA TRP A 92 4.49 -1.83 1.71
C TRP A 92 3.63 -0.85 0.93
N VAL A 93 2.87 -1.36 -0.04
CA VAL A 93 1.92 -0.55 -0.82
C VAL A 93 0.53 -1.12 -0.73
N GLY A 94 -0.39 -0.25 -0.36
CA GLY A 94 -1.81 -0.49 -0.44
C GLY A 94 -2.51 0.49 -1.37
N PHE A 95 -3.78 0.21 -1.64
CA PHE A 95 -4.65 1.07 -2.41
C PHE A 95 -5.90 1.42 -1.61
N ARG A 96 -6.11 2.71 -1.38
CA ARG A 96 -7.33 3.25 -0.80
C ARG A 96 -8.29 3.59 -1.93
N ALA A 97 -9.41 2.89 -2.01
CA ALA A 97 -10.47 3.21 -2.95
C ALA A 97 -11.39 4.31 -2.38
N ASN A 98 -11.87 5.21 -3.23
CA ASN A 98 -12.88 6.22 -2.86
C ASN A 98 -13.90 6.40 -4.00
N GLY A 99 -14.76 5.40 -4.23
CA GLY A 99 -15.91 5.45 -5.14
C GLY A 99 -15.63 5.60 -6.65
N ALA A 100 -14.45 6.09 -7.03
CA ALA A 100 -14.07 6.48 -8.40
C ALA A 100 -12.88 5.67 -8.96
N ALA A 101 -12.41 4.65 -8.24
CA ALA A 101 -11.20 3.92 -8.60
C ALA A 101 -11.49 2.66 -9.41
N GLY A 102 -11.07 2.64 -10.68
CA GLY A 102 -11.11 1.47 -11.55
C GLY A 102 -9.96 0.48 -11.32
N SER A 103 -10.12 -0.74 -11.83
CA SER A 103 -9.16 -1.86 -11.73
C SER A 103 -7.76 -1.53 -12.27
N ASP A 104 -7.65 -0.54 -13.15
CA ASP A 104 -6.39 -0.09 -13.75
C ASP A 104 -5.43 0.53 -12.73
N ALA A 105 -5.96 1.11 -11.64
CA ALA A 105 -5.15 1.78 -10.62
C ALA A 105 -4.17 0.81 -9.94
N THR A 106 -4.62 -0.38 -9.57
CA THR A 106 -3.80 -1.41 -8.91
C THR A 106 -2.78 -2.06 -9.82
N SER A 107 -3.04 -2.12 -11.13
CA SER A 107 -2.10 -2.64 -12.13
C SER A 107 -0.86 -1.77 -12.26
N SER A 108 -1.02 -0.44 -12.30
CA SER A 108 0.11 0.50 -12.31
C SER A 108 0.92 0.43 -11.02
N ILE A 109 0.26 0.25 -9.86
CA ILE A 109 0.94 0.05 -8.58
C ILE A 109 1.82 -1.19 -8.62
N SER A 110 1.25 -2.32 -9.06
CA SER A 110 1.94 -3.61 -9.10
C SER A 110 3.19 -3.58 -10.00
N ALA A 111 3.18 -2.75 -11.04
CA ALA A 111 4.33 -2.57 -11.94
C ALA A 111 5.48 -1.72 -11.35
N CYS A 112 5.31 -1.18 -10.14
CA CYS A 112 6.30 -0.37 -9.41
C CYS A 112 6.84 -1.04 -8.15
N LEU A 113 6.40 -2.27 -7.86
CA LEU A 113 6.85 -3.06 -6.72
C LEU A 113 8.11 -3.85 -7.05
#